data_AF-S4PDG3-F1
#
_entry.id   AF-S4PDG3-F1
#
_cell.length_a   1.000
_cell.length_b   1.000
_cell.length_c   1.000
_cell.angle_alpha   90.00
_cell.angle_beta   90.00
_cell.angle_gamma   90.00
#
_symmetry.space_group_name_H-M   'P 1'
#
loop_
_entity.id
_entity.type
_entity.pdbx_description
1 polymer ?
#
loop_
_entity_poly.entity_id
_entity_poly.type
_entity_poly.pdbx_seq_one_letter_code
_entity_poly.pdbx_strand_id
1 'polypeptide(L)' 'MLKLFRDYLFHSVTPDGRPWLDQGHLAHALNNLDSGTHTKVMLMSRDEQSLLVVTFAELKHCLEQAFEELLQAAVTSP' A
#
# COMPACT_ATOMS: atom_id res chain seq x y z
N MET A 1 3.29 4.57 -5.77
CA MET A 1 2.02 4.08 -5.18
C MET A 1 2.25 3.14 -3.99
N LEU A 2 2.89 1.98 -4.18
CA LEU A 2 3.10 0.98 -3.12
C LEU A 2 3.81 1.52 -1.85
N LYS A 3 4.76 2.46 -2.02
CA LYS A 3 5.40 3.14 -0.88
C LYS A 3 4.42 3.91 0.00
N LEU A 4 3.44 4.59 -0.60
CA LEU A 4 2.40 5.31 0.13
C LEU A 4 1.43 4.34 0.81
N PHE A 5 1.13 3.21 0.16
CA PHE A 5 0.32 2.16 0.77
C PHE A 5 0.99 1.52 1.99
N ARG A 6 2.31 1.29 1.93
CA ARG A 6 3.09 0.87 3.11
C ARG A 6 3.00 1.90 4.23
N ASP A 7 3.11 3.19 3.92
CA ASP A 7 3.00 4.24 4.93
C ASP A 7 1.57 4.29 5.52
N TYR A 8 0.52 4.08 4.71
CA TYR A 8 -0.87 3.92 5.16
C TYR A 8 -1.09 2.73 6.13
N LEU A 9 -0.32 1.65 5.98
CA LEU A 9 -0.40 0.49 6.87
C LEU A 9 0.34 0.72 8.19
N PHE A 10 1.57 1.22 8.11
CA PHE A 10 2.53 1.12 9.21
C PHE A 10 2.98 2.48 9.78
N HIS A 11 2.51 3.58 9.21
CA HIS A 11 2.94 4.93 9.56
C HIS A 11 1.79 5.85 9.96
N SER A 12 0.67 5.28 10.41
CA SER A 12 -0.40 6.03 11.04
C SER A 12 0.09 6.61 12.37
N VAL A 13 -0.36 7.83 12.68
CA VAL A 13 -0.09 8.50 13.95
C VAL A 13 -1.40 8.97 14.58
N THR A 14 -1.44 9.00 15.90
CA THR A 14 -2.51 9.67 16.64
C THR A 14 -2.43 11.19 16.45
N PRO A 15 -3.49 11.96 16.77
CA PRO A 15 -3.48 13.43 16.64
C PRO A 15 -2.34 14.13 17.40
N ASP A 16 -1.82 13.52 18.46
CA ASP A 16 -0.69 13.99 19.25
C ASP A 16 0.67 13.40 18.80
N GLY A 17 0.71 12.79 17.61
CA GLY A 17 1.93 12.38 16.91
C GLY A 17 2.54 11.05 17.37
N ARG A 18 1.84 10.26 18.20
CA ARG A 18 2.35 8.94 18.61
C ARG A 18 2.10 7.91 17.50
N PRO A 19 3.04 7.00 17.23
CA PRO A 19 2.80 5.90 16.30
C PRO A 19 1.56 5.09 16.70
N TRP A 20 0.67 4.88 15.75
CA TRP A 20 -0.56 4.11 15.93
C TRP A 20 -0.53 2.89 15.01
N LEU A 21 -0.55 1.70 15.61
CA LEU A 21 -0.58 0.43 14.88
C LEU A 21 -1.84 -0.35 15.25
N ASP A 22 -2.80 -0.35 14.34
CA ASP A 22 -4.06 -1.07 14.49
C ASP A 22 -4.03 -2.38 13.69
N GLN A 23 -4.08 -3.51 14.40
CA GLN A 23 -4.06 -4.84 13.78
C GLN A 23 -5.31 -5.12 12.94
N GLY A 24 -6.47 -4.58 13.32
CA GLY A 24 -7.71 -4.71 12.54
C GLY A 24 -7.63 -3.94 11.23
N HIS A 25 -7.08 -2.74 11.26
CA HIS A 25 -6.77 -1.95 10.05
C HIS A 25 -5.81 -2.71 9.11
N LEU A 26 -4.72 -3.25 9.65
CA LEU A 26 -3.75 -4.02 8.86
C LEU A 26 -4.42 -5.24 8.19
N ALA A 27 -5.15 -6.04 8.95
CA ALA A 27 -5.83 -7.22 8.42
C ALA A 27 -6.86 -6.83 7.36
N HIS A 28 -7.67 -5.80 7.61
CA HIS A 28 -8.67 -5.31 6.64
C HIS A 28 -8.02 -4.85 5.34
N ALA A 29 -6.97 -4.01 5.43
CA ALA A 29 -6.31 -3.45 4.26
C ALA A 29 -5.56 -4.51 3.45
N LEU A 30 -4.89 -5.46 4.11
CA LEU A 30 -4.20 -6.57 3.43
C LEU A 30 -5.20 -7.54 2.77
N ASN A 31 -6.33 -7.85 3.42
CA ASN A 31 -7.37 -8.68 2.83
C ASN A 31 -8.01 -8.02 1.60
N ASN A 32 -8.25 -6.70 1.64
CA ASN A 32 -8.76 -5.97 0.48
C ASN A 32 -7.73 -5.89 -0.65
N LEU A 33 -6.45 -5.71 -0.32
CA LEU A 33 -5.36 -5.75 -1.30
C LEU A 33 -5.31 -7.12 -1.98
N ASP A 34 -5.28 -8.20 -1.21
CA ASP A 34 -5.19 -9.57 -1.73
C ASP A 34 -6.40 -9.92 -2.62
N SER A 35 -7.61 -9.55 -2.18
CA SER A 35 -8.83 -9.75 -2.97
C SER A 35 -8.95 -8.78 -4.16
N GLY A 36 -8.17 -7.71 -4.22
CA GLY A 36 -8.16 -6.74 -5.33
C GLY A 36 -9.50 -6.02 -5.51
N THR A 37 -10.11 -5.54 -4.43
CA THR A 37 -11.45 -4.95 -4.50
C THR A 37 -11.48 -3.57 -5.19
N HIS A 38 -12.65 -3.17 -5.70
CA HIS A 38 -12.90 -1.81 -6.21
C HIS A 38 -13.13 -0.78 -5.09
N THR A 39 -12.99 -1.18 -3.82
CA THR A 39 -13.03 -0.26 -2.68
C THR A 39 -11.91 0.76 -2.81
N LYS A 40 -12.25 2.04 -2.68
CA LYS A 40 -11.29 3.13 -2.74
C LYS A 40 -10.60 3.30 -1.40
N VAL A 41 -9.31 3.58 -1.43
CA VAL A 41 -8.46 3.97 -0.31
C VAL A 41 -7.73 5.26 -0.66
N MET A 42 -7.55 6.13 0.34
CA MET A 42 -6.82 7.38 0.21
C MET A 42 -5.44 7.22 0.82
N LEU A 43 -4.41 7.53 0.04
CA LEU A 43 -3.02 7.48 0.43
C LEU A 43 -2.49 8.91 0.51
N MET A 44 -1.74 9.22 1.56
CA MET A 44 -1.17 10.55 1.79
C MET A 44 0.36 10.47 1.76
N SER A 45 1.01 11.46 1.16
CA SER A 45 2.46 11.63 1.30
C SER A 45 2.84 12.04 2.72
N ARG A 46 4.09 11.74 3.12
CA ARG A 46 4.56 12.03 4.49
C ARG A 46 4.64 13.52 4.83
N ASP A 47 4.78 14.36 3.82
CA ASP A 47 4.76 15.82 3.96
C ASP A 47 3.32 16.39 3.96
N GLU A 48 2.32 15.51 3.88
CA GLU A 48 0.89 15.83 3.86
C GLU A 48 0.45 16.71 2.68
N GLN A 49 1.31 16.91 1.68
CA GLN A 49 1.04 17.80 0.55
C GLN A 49 0.30 17.11 -0.60
N SER A 50 0.35 15.77 -0.68
CA SER A 50 -0.20 15.01 -1.80
C SER A 50 -1.16 13.93 -1.30
N LEU A 51 -2.33 13.88 -1.93
CA LEU A 51 -3.33 12.84 -1.76
C LEU A 51 -3.49 12.05 -3.04
N LEU A 52 -3.56 10.72 -2.91
CA LEU A 52 -3.78 9.80 -4.00
C LEU A 52 -4.94 8.87 -3.62
N VAL A 53 -6.03 8.94 -4.38
CA VAL A 53 -7.18 8.04 -4.21
C VAL A 53 -7.07 6.93 -5.25
N VAL A 54 -6.99 5.69 -4.79
CA VAL A 54 -6.85 4.49 -5.62
C VAL A 54 -7.77 3.39 -5.13
N THR A 55 -8.01 2.39 -5.95
CA THR A 55 -8.68 1.14 -5.57
C THR A 55 -7.66 0.11 -5.09
N PHE A 56 -8.10 -0.84 -4.27
CA PHE A 56 -7.26 -1.99 -3.92
C PHE A 56 -6.91 -2.85 -5.14
N ALA A 57 -7.77 -2.88 -6.16
CA ALA A 57 -7.48 -3.50 -7.46
C ALA A 57 -6.25 -2.88 -8.14
N GLU A 58 -6.15 -1.54 -8.22
CA GLU A 58 -5.00 -0.85 -8.79
C GLU A 58 -3.72 -1.08 -7.97
N LEU A 59 -3.85 -1.14 -6.64
CA LEU A 59 -2.73 -1.45 -5.74
C LEU A 59 -2.22 -2.88 -5.94
N LYS A 60 -3.13 -3.84 -6.06
CA LYS A 60 -2.80 -5.25 -6.34
C LYS A 60 -2.08 -5.38 -7.68
N HIS A 61 -2.64 -4.78 -8.73
CA HIS A 61 -2.01 -4.76 -10.05
C HIS A 61 -0.59 -4.17 -10.00
N CYS A 62 -0.40 -3.04 -9.33
CA CYS A 62 0.93 -2.44 -9.14
C CYS A 62 1.89 -3.38 -8.40
N LEU A 63 1.41 -4.11 -7.38
CA LEU A 63 2.22 -5.04 -6.60
C LEU A 63 2.64 -6.25 -7.42
N GLU A 64 1.70 -6.86 -8.14
CA GLU A 64 1.94 -8.01 -9.01
C GLU A 64 2.92 -7.67 -10.11
N GLN A 65 2.72 -6.54 -10.80
CA GLN A 65 3.62 -6.08 -11.85
C GLN A 65 5.03 -5.84 -11.32
N ALA A 66 5.18 -5.11 -10.21
CA ALA A 66 6.50 -4.85 -9.63
C ALA A 66 7.20 -6.14 -9.16
N PHE A 67 6.45 -7.11 -8.65
CA PHE A 67 7.00 -8.39 -8.25
C PHE A 67 7.41 -9.24 -9.46
N GLU A 68 6.61 -9.25 -10.52
CA GLU A 68 6.94 -9.94 -11.78
C GLU A 68 8.21 -9.36 -12.43
N GLU A 69 8.35 -8.04 -12.47
CA GLU A 69 9.57 -7.37 -12.95
C GLU A 69 10.82 -7.83 -12.16
N LEU A 70 10.71 -7.98 -10.84
CA LEU A 70 11.80 -8.48 -10.00
C LEU A 70 12.12 -9.96 -10.29
N LEU A 71 11.10 -10.80 -10.47
CA LEU A 71 11.29 -12.21 -10.83
C LEU A 71 12.00 -12.34 -12.19
N GLN A 72 11.57 -11.57 -13.18
CA GLN A 72 12.18 -11.57 -14.51
C GLN A 72 13.65 -11.13 -14.44
N ALA A 73 13.95 -10.07 -13.70
CA ALA A 73 15.32 -9.58 -13.50
C ALA A 73 16.23 -10.61 -12.80
N ALA A 74 15.69 -11.38 -11.86
CA ALA A 74 16.42 -12.45 -11.18
C ALA A 74 16.74 -13.63 -12.12
N VAL A 75 15.83 -13.98 -13.03
CA VAL A 75 16.03 -15.07 -14.01
C VAL A 75 16.95 -14.66 -15.16
N THR A 76 17.02 -13.36 -15.48
CA THR A 76 17.87 -12.82 -16.57
C THR A 76 19.26 -12.39 -16.11
N SER A 77 19.60 -12.51 -14.82
CA SER A 77 20.99 -12.37 -14.37
C SER A 77 21.82 -13.59 -14.81
N PRO A 78 22.97 -13.40 -15.48
CA PRO A 78 23.86 -14.48 -15.90
C PRO A 78 24.54 -15.21 -14.73
#